data_AF-A0A7C5NTJ2-F1
#
_entry.id   AF-A0A7C5NTJ2-F1
#
_cell.length_a   1.000
_cell.length_b   1.000
_cell.length_c   1.000
_cell.angle_alpha   90.00
_cell.angle_beta   90.00
_cell.angle_gamma   90.00
#
_symmetry.space_group_name_H-M   'P 1'
#
loop_
_entity.id
_entity.type
_entity.pdbx_description
1 polymer ?
#
loop_
_entity_poly.entity_id
_entity_poly.type
_entity_poly.pdbx_seq_one_letter_code
_entity_poly.pdbx_strand_id
1 'polypeptide(L)'
;MKNQRRPVIKVTDLVKIYDSRRVLDGVSIEVHPGQTAVIMGGSGCGKSTLLRSMIGSVIPDEGSIELFGQNIETIPACEFDDIRKRFGILFQSGALFNSLTVGENVSLPMREHTDLDDKTIDIMVTMKLELVGLR
;
A
#
# COMPACT_ATOMS: atom_id res chain seq x y z
N MET A 1 -25.21 5.93 19.19
CA MET A 1 -24.98 5.65 17.76
C MET A 1 -23.47 5.55 17.55
N LYS A 2 -22.95 4.40 17.12
CA LYS A 2 -21.50 4.20 16.96
C LYS A 2 -21.00 5.16 15.87
N ASN A 3 -20.07 6.04 16.25
CA ASN A 3 -19.41 6.99 15.36
C ASN A 3 -18.53 6.18 14.37
N GLN A 4 -19.12 5.68 13.28
CA GLN A 4 -18.38 4.88 12.30
C GLN A 4 -17.40 5.81 11.58
N ARG A 5 -16.11 5.69 11.95
CA ARG A 5 -15.02 6.39 11.27
C ARG A 5 -15.02 6.00 9.80
N ARG A 6 -14.86 6.97 8.90
CA ARG A 6 -14.75 6.75 7.45
C ARG A 6 -13.68 5.67 7.16
N PRO A 7 -13.91 4.76 6.21
CA PRO A 7 -12.93 3.74 5.84
C PRO A 7 -11.64 4.41 5.30
N VAL A 8 -10.49 3.80 5.60
CA VAL A 8 -9.18 4.20 5.05
C VAL A 8 -8.89 3.54 3.71
N ILE A 9 -9.51 2.40 3.46
CA ILE A 9 -9.52 1.72 2.17
C ILE A 9 -10.97 1.38 1.87
N LYS A 10 -11.46 1.79 0.71
CA LYS A 10 -12.77 1.41 0.21
C LYS A 10 -12.63 0.99 -1.24
N VAL A 11 -13.09 -0.19 -1.55
CA VAL A 11 -13.13 -0.76 -2.89
C VAL A 11 -14.59 -1.09 -3.19
N THR A 12 -15.07 -0.65 -4.34
CA THR A 12 -16.48 -0.81 -4.74
C THR A 12 -16.56 -1.50 -6.10
N ASP A 13 -17.20 -2.66 -6.11
CA ASP A 13 -17.55 -3.47 -7.28
C ASP A 13 -16.39 -3.67 -8.27
N LEU A 14 -15.20 -3.92 -7.73
CA LEU A 14 -13.97 -3.96 -8.50
C LEU A 14 -13.92 -5.16 -9.44
N VAL A 15 -13.74 -4.89 -10.73
CA VAL A 15 -13.57 -5.90 -11.77
C VAL A 15 -12.19 -5.74 -12.40
N LYS A 16 -11.51 -6.87 -12.62
CA LYS A 16 -10.28 -6.93 -13.40
C LYS A 16 -10.29 -8.15 -14.32
N ILE A 17 -10.09 -7.90 -15.60
CA ILE A 17 -10.12 -8.88 -16.68
C ILE A 17 -8.72 -9.01 -17.27
N TYR A 18 -8.27 -10.25 -17.44
CA TYR A 18 -7.07 -10.58 -18.22
C TYR A 18 -7.45 -11.58 -19.31
N ASP A 19 -7.13 -11.24 -20.56
CA ASP A 19 -7.39 -11.97 -21.83
C ASP A 19 -8.87 -12.30 -22.13
N SER A 20 -9.58 -12.92 -21.20
CA SER A 20 -11.04 -13.18 -21.22
C SER A 20 -11.55 -13.62 -19.84
N ARG A 21 -10.69 -13.66 -18.82
CA ARG A 21 -11.01 -14.15 -17.48
C ARG A 21 -11.16 -12.97 -16.53
N ARG A 22 -12.31 -12.88 -15.87
CA ARG A 22 -12.51 -12.03 -14.70
C ARG A 22 -11.69 -12.60 -13.54
N VAL A 23 -10.55 -11.97 -13.24
CA VAL A 23 -9.69 -12.30 -12.11
C VAL A 23 -10.22 -11.66 -10.83
N LEU A 24 -10.81 -10.47 -10.94
CA LEU A 24 -11.67 -9.86 -9.93
C LEU A 24 -13.04 -9.65 -10.57
N ASP A 25 -14.11 -9.94 -9.83
CA ASP A 25 -15.48 -9.89 -10.32
C ASP A 25 -16.40 -9.30 -9.25
N GLY A 26 -16.63 -7.98 -9.30
CA GLY A 26 -17.51 -7.27 -8.39
C GLY A 26 -17.04 -7.27 -6.93
N VAL A 27 -15.72 -7.17 -6.69
CA VAL A 27 -15.17 -7.24 -5.33
C VAL A 27 -15.38 -5.92 -4.60
N SER A 28 -16.06 -5.97 -3.45
CA SER A 28 -16.28 -4.82 -2.57
C SER A 28 -15.69 -5.08 -1.16
N ILE A 29 -14.89 -4.14 -0.65
CA ILE A 29 -14.30 -4.23 0.70
C ILE A 29 -14.11 -2.84 1.31
N GLU A 30 -14.37 -2.74 2.62
CA GLU A 30 -14.06 -1.57 3.43
C GLU A 30 -13.13 -1.96 4.58
N VAL A 31 -12.07 -1.16 4.79
CA VAL A 31 -11.15 -1.30 5.93
C VAL A 31 -11.15 0.01 6.70
N HIS A 32 -11.47 -0.07 8.00
CA HIS A 32 -11.54 1.09 8.88
C HIS A 32 -10.22 1.36 9.63
N PRO A 33 -10.01 2.59 10.12
CA PRO A 33 -8.81 2.90 10.91
C PRO A 33 -8.62 1.95 12.10
N GLY A 34 -7.41 1.38 12.22
CA GLY A 34 -7.04 0.45 13.30
C GLY A 34 -7.52 -0.99 13.09
N GLN A 35 -8.18 -1.29 11.97
CA GLN A 35 -8.60 -2.63 11.63
C GLN A 35 -7.47 -3.41 10.96
N THR A 36 -7.32 -4.68 11.34
CA THR A 36 -6.52 -5.65 10.57
C THR A 36 -7.46 -6.46 9.69
N ALA A 37 -7.23 -6.46 8.39
CA ALA A 37 -7.98 -7.24 7.41
C ALA A 37 -7.09 -8.33 6.80
N VAL A 38 -7.65 -9.51 6.57
CA VAL A 38 -6.93 -10.66 6.03
C VAL A 38 -7.67 -11.14 4.78
N ILE A 39 -6.94 -11.27 3.66
CA ILE A 39 -7.46 -11.76 2.38
C ILE A 39 -6.94 -13.18 2.18
N MET A 40 -7.84 -14.15 2.20
CA MET A 40 -7.52 -15.58 2.02
C MET A 40 -8.18 -16.13 0.77
N GLY A 41 -7.58 -17.17 0.18
CA GLY A 41 -8.10 -17.84 -1.01
C GLY A 41 -7.02 -18.63 -1.74
N GLY A 42 -7.44 -19.55 -2.61
CA GLY A 42 -6.53 -20.42 -3.38
C GLY A 42 -5.53 -19.66 -4.25
N SER A 43 -4.45 -20.33 -4.68
CA SER A 43 -3.50 -19.71 -5.62
C SER A 43 -4.20 -19.28 -6.90
N GLY A 44 -3.84 -18.11 -7.44
CA GLY A 44 -4.44 -17.58 -8.68
C GLY A 44 -5.86 -17.02 -8.57
N CYS A 45 -6.44 -16.89 -7.36
CA CYS A 45 -7.78 -16.33 -7.18
C CYS A 45 -7.85 -14.78 -7.18
N GLY A 46 -6.79 -14.08 -7.59
CA GLY A 46 -6.80 -12.61 -7.72
C GLY A 46 -6.35 -11.81 -6.49
N LYS A 47 -5.94 -12.42 -5.38
CA LYS A 47 -5.48 -11.68 -4.16
C LYS A 47 -4.40 -10.63 -4.47
N SER A 48 -3.35 -11.04 -5.17
CA SER A 48 -2.25 -10.14 -5.54
C SER A 48 -2.71 -9.08 -6.53
N THR A 49 -3.67 -9.39 -7.40
CA THR A 49 -4.29 -8.41 -8.30
C THR A 49 -5.05 -7.36 -7.50
N LEU A 50 -5.87 -7.76 -6.53
CA LEU A 50 -6.61 -6.86 -5.66
C LEU A 50 -5.66 -5.92 -4.89
N LEU A 51 -4.62 -6.45 -4.25
CA LEU A 51 -3.62 -5.64 -3.55
C LEU A 51 -2.88 -4.69 -4.50
N ARG A 52 -2.52 -5.14 -5.71
CA ARG A 52 -1.87 -4.29 -6.72
C ARG A 52 -2.79 -3.19 -7.25
N SER A 53 -4.09 -3.45 -7.35
CA SER A 53 -5.07 -2.44 -7.70
C SER A 53 -5.22 -1.40 -6.60
N MET A 54 -5.25 -1.81 -5.32
CA MET A 54 -5.31 -0.88 -4.18
C MET A 54 -4.14 0.10 -4.16
N ILE A 55 -2.95 -0.30 -4.59
CA ILE A 55 -1.76 0.57 -4.63
C ILE A 55 -1.60 1.32 -5.97
N GLY A 56 -2.58 1.22 -6.86
CA GLY A 56 -2.57 1.85 -8.19
C GLY A 56 -1.54 1.29 -9.18
N SER A 57 -0.99 0.09 -8.92
CA SER A 57 -0.09 -0.60 -9.87
C SER A 57 -0.83 -1.40 -10.94
N VAL A 58 -2.10 -1.73 -10.69
CA VAL A 58 -3.00 -2.40 -11.65
C VAL A 58 -4.28 -1.61 -11.75
N ILE A 59 -4.56 -1.02 -12.90
CA ILE A 59 -5.80 -0.27 -13.15
C ILE A 59 -6.96 -1.28 -13.32
N PRO A 60 -8.03 -1.17 -12.54
CA PRO A 60 -9.22 -2.01 -12.71
C PRO A 60 -9.93 -1.69 -14.04
N ASP A 61 -10.77 -2.62 -14.51
CA ASP A 61 -11.57 -2.40 -15.72
C ASP A 61 -12.96 -1.83 -15.38
N GLU A 62 -13.49 -2.15 -14.19
CA GLU A 62 -14.71 -1.58 -13.64
C GLU A 62 -14.57 -1.41 -12.12
N GLY A 63 -15.43 -0.58 -11.52
CA GLY A 63 -15.45 -0.29 -10.10
C GLY A 63 -14.62 0.92 -9.71
N SER A 64 -14.35 1.08 -8.41
CA SER A 64 -13.53 2.19 -7.91
C SER A 64 -12.76 1.84 -6.65
N ILE A 65 -11.65 2.55 -6.44
CA ILE A 65 -10.83 2.45 -5.24
C ILE A 65 -10.66 3.83 -4.63
N GLU A 66 -10.99 3.94 -3.34
CA GLU A 66 -10.73 5.11 -2.52
C GLU A 66 -9.73 4.78 -1.42
N LEU A 67 -8.66 5.58 -1.34
CA LEU A 67 -7.70 5.55 -0.24
C LEU A 67 -7.84 6.84 0.57
N PHE A 68 -8.04 6.70 1.87
CA PHE A 68 -8.25 7.81 2.80
C PHE A 68 -9.33 8.82 2.33
N GLY A 69 -10.37 8.32 1.64
CA GLY A 69 -11.48 9.11 1.11
C GLY A 69 -11.18 9.83 -0.21
N GLN A 70 -10.08 9.52 -0.89
CA GLN A 70 -9.76 10.04 -2.22
C GLN A 70 -9.79 8.91 -3.25
N ASN A 71 -10.52 9.10 -4.35
CA ASN A 71 -10.57 8.14 -5.44
C ASN A 71 -9.24 8.20 -6.23
N ILE A 72 -8.48 7.10 -6.20
CA ILE A 72 -7.12 7.06 -6.74
C ILE A 72 -7.06 7.05 -8.27
N GLU A 73 -8.18 6.81 -8.94
CA GLU A 73 -8.27 6.80 -10.41
C GLU A 73 -8.52 8.19 -10.99
N THR A 74 -9.05 9.11 -10.18
CA THR A 74 -9.46 10.46 -10.63
C THR A 74 -8.53 11.58 -10.18
N ILE A 75 -7.69 11.34 -9.17
CA ILE A 75 -6.79 12.35 -8.64
C ILE A 75 -5.55 12.54 -9.53
N PRO A 76 -4.96 13.75 -9.57
CA PRO A 76 -3.68 14.00 -10.22
C PRO A 76 -2.55 13.13 -9.65
N ALA A 77 -1.56 12.81 -10.49
CA ALA A 77 -0.42 11.99 -10.08
C ALA A 77 0.33 12.55 -8.87
N CYS A 78 0.49 13.88 -8.77
CA CYS A 78 1.13 14.53 -7.63
C CYS A 78 0.37 14.32 -6.31
N GLU A 79 -0.97 14.40 -6.33
CA GLU A 79 -1.80 14.13 -5.16
C GLU A 79 -1.72 12.64 -4.77
N PHE A 80 -1.64 11.75 -5.76
CA PHE A 80 -1.49 10.32 -5.50
C PHE A 80 -0.15 10.00 -4.84
N ASP A 81 0.92 10.71 -5.18
CA ASP A 81 2.23 10.55 -4.52
C ASP A 81 2.18 10.93 -3.04
N ASP A 82 1.39 11.94 -2.67
CA ASP A 82 1.15 12.28 -1.26
C ASP A 82 0.36 11.20 -0.53
N ILE A 83 -0.57 10.52 -1.20
CA ILE A 83 -1.24 9.34 -0.65
C ILE A 83 -0.23 8.20 -0.44
N ARG A 84 0.67 7.96 -1.39
CA ARG A 84 1.67 6.88 -1.32
C ARG A 84 2.60 7.01 -0.12
N LYS A 85 2.94 8.24 0.29
CA LYS A 85 3.73 8.49 1.52
C LYS A 85 3.03 8.05 2.80
N ARG A 86 1.70 7.80 2.77
CA ARG A 86 0.89 7.43 3.94
C ARG A 86 0.74 5.92 4.14
N PHE A 87 1.21 5.09 3.22
CA PHE A 87 1.16 3.63 3.35
C PHE A 87 2.46 2.97 2.92
N GLY A 88 2.72 1.77 3.44
CA GLY A 88 3.86 0.95 3.07
C GLY A 88 3.41 -0.36 2.42
N ILE A 89 4.26 -0.92 1.55
CA ILE A 89 4.03 -2.22 0.92
C ILE A 89 5.19 -3.14 1.28
N LEU A 90 4.86 -4.36 1.69
CA LEU A 90 5.83 -5.44 1.82
C LEU A 90 5.57 -6.46 0.70
N PHE A 91 6.55 -6.64 -0.18
CA PHE A 91 6.47 -7.60 -1.28
C PHE A 91 6.82 -9.02 -0.81
N GLN A 92 6.26 -10.04 -1.46
CA GLN A 92 6.50 -11.45 -1.12
C GLN A 92 7.96 -11.86 -1.38
N SER A 93 8.55 -11.41 -2.49
CA SER A 93 9.99 -11.46 -2.72
C SER A 93 10.57 -10.12 -2.28
N GLY A 94 11.53 -10.13 -1.35
CA GLY A 94 12.16 -8.90 -0.86
C GLY A 94 12.62 -8.01 -2.03
N ALA A 95 12.26 -6.73 -1.97
CA ALA A 95 12.52 -5.74 -3.00
C ALA A 95 13.61 -4.73 -2.58
N LEU A 96 14.61 -5.21 -1.82
CA LEU A 96 15.70 -4.37 -1.36
C LEU A 96 16.63 -4.00 -2.52
N PHE A 97 17.18 -2.80 -2.46
CA PHE A 97 18.24 -2.37 -3.35
C PHE A 97 19.55 -3.06 -2.95
N ASN A 98 20.01 -3.99 -3.79
CA ASN A 98 21.21 -4.80 -3.53
C ASN A 98 22.51 -4.00 -3.41
N SER A 99 22.53 -2.79 -3.97
CA SER A 99 23.68 -1.87 -3.86
C SER A 99 23.74 -1.13 -2.53
N LEU A 100 22.69 -1.24 -1.70
CA LEU A 100 22.54 -0.54 -0.44
C LEU A 100 22.58 -1.54 0.72
N THR A 101 23.16 -1.12 1.83
CA THR A 101 23.04 -1.81 3.12
C THR A 101 21.59 -1.84 3.60
N VAL A 102 21.31 -2.68 4.60
CA VAL A 102 19.98 -2.74 5.22
C VAL A 102 19.60 -1.37 5.82
N GLY A 103 20.54 -0.70 6.50
CA GLY A 103 20.34 0.63 7.05
C GLY A 103 20.03 1.68 5.98
N GLU A 104 20.77 1.67 4.87
CA GLU A 104 20.52 2.57 3.75
C GLU A 104 19.15 2.34 3.11
N ASN A 105 18.74 1.08 2.91
CA ASN A 105 17.39 0.74 2.43
C ASN A 105 16.29 1.28 3.35
N VAL A 106 16.45 1.14 4.67
CA VAL A 106 15.49 1.65 5.66
C VAL A 106 15.51 3.19 5.73
N SER A 107 16.66 3.81 5.50
CA SER A 107 16.82 5.27 5.50
C SER A 107 16.21 5.95 4.27
N LEU A 108 16.15 5.24 3.13
CA LEU A 108 15.83 5.81 1.83
C LEU A 108 14.50 6.59 1.81
N PRO A 109 13.36 6.07 2.34
CA PRO A 109 12.12 6.84 2.34
C PRO A 109 12.19 8.13 3.16
N MET A 110 13.01 8.16 4.22
CA MET A 110 13.18 9.37 5.04
C MET A 110 14.04 10.40 4.31
N ARG A 111 15.12 9.98 3.64
CA ARG A 111 15.98 10.86 2.84
C ARG A 111 15.24 11.47 1.64
N GLU A 112 14.34 10.72 1.00
CA GLU A 112 13.64 11.17 -0.22
C GLU A 112 12.38 12.00 0.05
N HIS A 113 11.76 11.86 1.22
CA HIS A 113 10.42 12.41 1.48
C HIS A 113 10.32 13.27 2.75
N THR A 114 11.44 13.59 3.40
CA THR A 114 11.48 14.45 4.58
C THR A 114 12.69 15.39 4.56
N ASP A 115 12.61 16.49 5.30
CA ASP A 115 13.72 17.45 5.49
C ASP A 115 14.51 17.17 6.79
N LEU A 116 14.54 15.93 7.25
CA LEU A 116 15.26 15.54 8.47
C LEU A 116 16.77 15.57 8.25
N ASP A 117 17.52 16.00 9.27
CA ASP A 117 18.98 15.93 9.25
C ASP A 117 19.49 14.49 9.40
N ASP A 118 20.72 14.23 8.92
CA ASP A 118 21.31 12.89 8.93
C ASP A 118 21.32 12.24 10.32
N LYS A 119 21.57 13.00 11.40
CA LYS A 119 21.60 12.42 12.75
C LYS A 119 20.23 11.93 13.18
N THR A 120 19.18 12.69 12.85
CA THR A 120 17.81 12.28 13.15
C THR A 120 17.43 11.03 12.35
N ILE A 121 17.81 10.97 11.07
CA ILE A 121 17.59 9.78 10.22
C ILE A 121 18.31 8.56 10.81
N ASP A 122 19.58 8.68 11.19
CA ASP A 122 20.37 7.58 11.76
C ASP A 122 19.74 7.03 13.05
N ILE A 123 19.26 7.92 13.93
CA ILE A 123 18.53 7.54 15.14
C ILE A 123 17.26 6.76 14.77
N MET A 124 16.47 7.25 13.80
CA MET A 124 15.24 6.58 13.35
C MET A 124 15.51 5.22 12.70
N VAL A 125 16.57 5.10 11.89
CA VAL A 125 16.96 3.83 11.28
C VAL A 125 17.34 2.82 12.36
N THR A 126 18.19 3.23 13.31
CA THR A 126 18.63 2.38 14.43
C THR A 126 17.42 1.85 15.20
N MET A 127 16.50 2.73 15.60
CA MET A 127 15.27 2.31 16.30
C MET A 127 14.42 1.34 15.48
N LYS A 128 14.26 1.58 14.17
CA LYS A 128 13.46 0.71 13.29
C LYS A 128 14.08 -0.68 13.09
N LEU A 129 15.42 -0.77 12.99
CA LEU A 129 16.14 -2.03 12.86
C LEU A 129 16.07 -2.84 14.16
N GLU A 130 16.17 -2.18 15.31
CA GLU A 130 16.02 -2.82 16.62
C GLU A 130 14.65 -3.47 16.79
N LEU A 131 13.56 -2.83 16.31
CA LEU A 131 12.20 -3.40 16.36
C LEU A 131 12.05 -4.74 15.63
N VAL A 132 12.92 -5.03 14.67
CA VAL A 132 12.93 -6.27 13.89
C VAL A 132 14.11 -7.19 14.23
N GLY A 133 14.87 -6.86 15.29
CA GLY A 133 15.98 -7.67 15.78
C GLY A 133 17.26 -7.61 14.92
N LEU A 134 17.40 -6.58 14.08
CA LEU A 134 18.62 -6.33 13.31
C LEU A 134 19.42 -5.23 14.02
N ARG A 135 20.70 -5.51 14.34
CA ARG A 135 21.65 -4.57 14.95
C ARG A 135 22.75 -4.22 13.97
#